data_AF-A0A1B8XT70-F1
#
_entry.id   AF-A0A1B8XT70-F1
#
_cell.length_a   1.000
_cell.length_b   1.000
_cell.length_c   1.000
_cell.angle_alpha   90.00
_cell.angle_beta   90.00
_cell.angle_gamma   90.00
#
_symmetry.space_group_name_H-M   'P 1'
#
loop_
_entity.id
_entity.type
_entity.pdbx_description
1 polymer ?
#
loop_
_entity_poly.entity_id
_entity_poly.type
_entity_poly.pdbx_seq_one_letter_code
_entity_poly.pdbx_strand_id
1 'polypeptide(L)'
;FEEDILDICLLLLDRSTEYRRNPVSAVAKRYNPIYVGRVLSAMVNSNDDNGVLVGNWTADMSGGEAPSSWSGSGTILRRWSQNGPVKFGQCWVFAGVLCT
;
A
#
# COMPACT_ATOMS: atom_id res chain seq x y z
N PHE A 1 15.69 1.42 9.91
CA PHE A 1 14.86 0.46 9.17
C PHE A 1 14.19 -0.45 10.17
N GLU A 2 12.89 -0.69 10.00
CA GLU A 2 12.09 -1.53 10.90
C GLU A 2 12.03 -2.97 10.39
N GLU A 3 11.86 -3.91 11.31
CA GLU A 3 11.65 -5.33 11.01
C GLU A 3 10.38 -5.54 10.16
N ASP A 4 10.45 -6.53 9.26
CA ASP A 4 9.43 -6.97 8.29
C ASP A 4 8.99 -5.96 7.22
N ILE A 5 9.33 -4.67 7.34
CA ILE A 5 8.84 -3.65 6.40
C ILE A 5 9.35 -3.89 4.98
N LEU A 6 10.61 -4.32 4.81
CA LEU A 6 11.14 -4.65 3.49
C LEU A 6 10.37 -5.81 2.84
N ASP A 7 10.13 -6.88 3.60
CA ASP A 7 9.42 -8.06 3.10
C ASP A 7 7.96 -7.75 2.75
N ILE A 8 7.31 -6.88 3.53
CA ILE A 8 5.95 -6.39 3.23
C ILE A 8 5.93 -5.55 1.95
N CYS A 9 6.94 -4.69 1.73
CA CYS A 9 7.04 -3.92 0.48
C CYS A 9 7.27 -4.83 -0.74
N LEU A 10 8.02 -5.92 -0.60
CA LEU A 10 8.16 -6.93 -1.65
C LEU A 10 6.84 -7.69 -1.90
N LEU A 11 6.13 -8.06 -0.83
CA LEU A 11 4.80 -8.67 -0.90
C LEU A 11 3.78 -7.77 -1.62
N LEU A 12 3.90 -6.45 -1.47
CA LEU A 12 3.04 -5.48 -2.17
C LEU A 12 3.15 -5.60 -3.69
N LEU A 13 4.35 -5.82 -4.22
CA LEU A 13 4.56 -6.06 -5.65
C LEU A 13 3.95 -7.40 -6.10
N ASP A 14 4.01 -8.43 -5.25
CA ASP A 14 3.42 -9.76 -5.53
C ASP A 14 1.88 -9.75 -5.42
N ARG A 15 1.30 -8.80 -4.68
CA ARG A 15 -0.15 -8.62 -4.59
C ARG A 15 -0.73 -7.68 -5.65
N SER A 16 0.11 -7.09 -6.51
CA SER A 16 -0.34 -6.16 -7.55
C SER A 16 -1.18 -6.82 -8.64
N THR A 17 -2.07 -6.05 -9.27
CA THR A 17 -2.87 -6.52 -10.41
C THR A 17 -2.00 -6.95 -11.59
N GLU A 18 -0.87 -6.27 -11.83
CA GLU A 18 0.11 -6.69 -12.83
C GLU A 18 0.68 -8.09 -12.54
N TYR A 19 1.01 -8.38 -11.27
CA TYR A 19 1.48 -9.69 -10.86
C TYR A 19 0.37 -10.75 -10.99
N ARG A 20 -0.85 -10.47 -10.52
CA ARG A 20 -1.99 -11.39 -10.66
C ARG A 20 -2.29 -11.73 -12.12
N ARG A 21 -2.13 -10.75 -13.02
CA ARG A 21 -2.36 -10.93 -14.47
C ARG A 21 -1.28 -11.78 -15.13
N ASN A 22 0.00 -11.53 -14.83
CA ASN A 22 1.11 -12.32 -15.36
C ASN A 22 2.34 -12.22 -14.44
N PRO A 23 2.54 -13.20 -13.53
CA PRO A 23 3.66 -13.18 -12.57
C PRO A 23 5.03 -13.12 -13.25
N VAL A 24 5.24 -13.91 -14.31
CA VAL A 24 6.52 -13.98 -15.03
C VAL A 24 6.88 -12.63 -15.64
N SER A 25 5.92 -11.99 -16.32
CA SER A 25 6.14 -10.66 -16.90
C SER A 25 6.32 -9.59 -15.84
N ALA A 26 5.54 -9.64 -14.75
CA ALA A 26 5.62 -8.66 -13.66
C ALA A 26 7.00 -8.70 -12.98
N VAL A 27 7.49 -9.90 -12.64
CA VAL A 27 8.82 -10.08 -12.04
C VAL A 27 9.91 -9.63 -13.02
N ALA A 28 9.81 -10.00 -14.30
CA ALA A 28 10.78 -9.61 -15.32
C ALA A 28 10.84 -8.09 -15.56
N LYS A 29 9.84 -7.31 -15.13
CA LYS A 29 9.83 -5.84 -15.25
C LYS A 29 10.36 -5.11 -13.99
N ARG A 30 10.62 -5.83 -12.89
CA ARG A 30 11.08 -5.22 -11.62
C ARG A 30 12.46 -4.57 -11.67
N TYR A 31 13.24 -4.82 -12.73
CA TYR A 31 14.49 -4.08 -12.98
C TYR A 31 14.25 -2.59 -13.34
N ASN A 32 13.04 -2.24 -13.80
CA ASN A 32 12.73 -0.89 -14.24
C ASN A 32 12.08 -0.08 -13.10
N PRO A 33 12.74 0.97 -12.57
CA PRO A 33 12.20 1.76 -11.47
C PRO A 33 10.93 2.53 -11.86
N ILE A 34 10.75 2.88 -13.14
CA ILE A 34 9.52 3.52 -13.63
C ILE A 34 8.33 2.57 -13.47
N TYR A 35 8.53 1.29 -13.79
CA TYR A 35 7.50 0.26 -13.62
C TYR A 35 7.18 0.04 -12.14
N VAL A 36 8.21 -0.14 -11.31
CA VAL A 36 8.04 -0.35 -9.86
C VAL A 36 7.31 0.83 -9.22
N GLY A 37 7.74 2.06 -9.49
CA GLY A 37 7.08 3.27 -8.95
C GLY A 37 5.61 3.37 -9.38
N ARG A 38 5.30 3.04 -10.64
CA ARG A 38 3.92 3.04 -11.13
C ARG A 38 3.06 1.98 -10.42
N VAL A 39 3.57 0.75 -10.26
CA VAL A 39 2.86 -0.31 -9.53
C VAL A 39 2.61 0.09 -8.08
N LEU A 40 3.60 0.65 -7.39
CA LEU A 40 3.46 1.08 -5.99
C LEU A 40 2.46 2.24 -5.85
N SER A 41 2.44 3.20 -6.78
CA SER A 41 1.47 4.30 -6.79
C SER A 41 0.02 3.82 -6.92
N ALA A 42 -0.21 2.71 -7.63
CA ALA A 42 -1.51 2.07 -7.68
C ALA A 42 -1.77 1.31 -6.37
N MET A 43 -0.83 0.46 -5.95
CA MET A 43 -1.00 -0.42 -4.79
C MET A 43 -1.09 0.27 -3.43
N VAL A 44 -0.64 1.53 -3.28
CA VAL A 44 -0.79 2.25 -2.02
C VAL A 44 -2.27 2.55 -1.68
N ASN A 45 -3.15 2.58 -2.68
CA ASN A 45 -4.57 2.81 -2.48
C ASN A 45 -5.38 1.53 -2.69
N SER A 46 -6.48 1.39 -1.95
CA SER A 46 -7.29 0.17 -1.98
C SER A 46 -8.26 0.09 -3.14
N ASN A 47 -8.45 1.18 -3.89
CA ASN A 47 -9.37 1.18 -5.02
C ASN A 47 -8.83 0.25 -6.11
N ASP A 48 -9.73 -0.52 -6.73
CA ASP A 48 -9.49 -1.47 -7.82
C ASP A 48 -8.60 -2.69 -7.48
N ASP A 49 -7.42 -2.47 -6.90
CA ASP A 49 -6.37 -3.49 -6.77
C ASP A 49 -6.32 -4.16 -5.38
N ASN A 50 -7.17 -3.73 -4.45
CA ASN A 50 -7.17 -4.15 -3.04
C ASN A 50 -5.82 -3.83 -2.35
N GLY A 51 -5.27 -2.65 -2.65
CA GLY A 51 -4.03 -2.11 -2.10
C GLY A 51 -4.12 -1.66 -0.63
N VAL A 52 -3.18 -0.82 -0.20
CA VAL A 52 -2.89 -0.61 1.22
C VAL A 52 -3.97 0.15 1.97
N LEU A 53 -4.33 1.36 1.52
CA LEU A 53 -5.16 2.29 2.29
C LEU A 53 -6.52 2.55 1.64
N VAL A 54 -7.57 2.55 2.46
CA VAL A 54 -8.89 3.05 2.08
C VAL A 54 -8.95 4.55 2.33
N GLY A 55 -9.23 5.32 1.27
CA GLY A 55 -9.35 6.77 1.37
C GLY A 55 -10.67 7.21 2.03
N ASN A 56 -10.63 8.18 2.94
CA ASN A 56 -11.84 8.80 3.50
C ASN A 56 -11.61 10.29 3.83
N TRP A 57 -12.43 11.14 3.24
CA TRP A 57 -12.43 12.61 3.42
C TRP A 57 -13.71 13.14 4.05
N THR A 58 -14.56 12.25 4.56
CA THR A 58 -15.77 12.64 5.29
C THR A 58 -15.44 12.95 6.76
N ALA A 59 -16.43 13.39 7.54
CA ALA A 59 -16.28 13.54 8.99
C ALA A 59 -16.45 12.22 9.75
N ASP A 60 -17.04 11.20 9.11
CA ASP A 60 -17.29 9.90 9.73
C ASP A 60 -16.09 8.97 9.53
N MET A 61 -15.46 8.61 10.65
CA MET A 61 -14.33 7.67 10.70
C MET A 61 -14.75 6.32 11.29
N SER A 62 -16.06 6.04 11.34
CA SER A 62 -16.57 4.77 11.83
C SER A 62 -15.96 3.57 11.09
N GLY A 63 -15.55 2.56 11.87
CA GLY A 63 -14.92 1.34 11.33
C GLY A 63 -13.45 1.48 10.89
N GLY A 64 -12.76 2.56 11.26
CA GLY A 64 -11.33 2.75 11.01
C GLY A 64 -10.69 3.74 11.98
N GLU A 65 -9.46 4.18 11.65
CA GLU A 65 -8.76 5.25 12.37
C GLU A 65 -8.80 6.57 11.60
N ALA A 66 -8.78 7.68 12.34
CA ALA A 66 -8.70 9.01 11.77
C ALA A 66 -7.36 9.18 11.04
N PRO A 67 -7.32 9.68 9.79
CA PRO A 67 -6.08 9.84 9.02
C PRO A 67 -4.97 10.65 9.73
N SER A 68 -5.33 11.52 10.67
CA SER A 68 -4.40 12.32 11.47
C SER A 68 -3.82 11.59 12.69
N SER A 69 -4.35 10.43 13.09
CA SER A 69 -3.79 9.64 14.21
C SER A 69 -2.58 8.81 13.81
N TRP A 70 -2.37 8.58 12.51
CA TRP A 70 -1.22 7.83 12.02
C TRP A 70 0.08 8.59 12.26
N SER A 71 1.01 7.98 12.99
CA SER A 71 2.34 8.52 13.27
C SER A 71 3.44 7.94 12.38
N GLY A 72 3.14 6.93 11.54
CA GLY A 72 4.11 6.33 10.64
C GLY A 72 3.56 5.17 9.80
N SER A 73 4.28 4.82 8.74
CA SER A 73 3.87 3.82 7.74
C SER A 73 4.02 2.38 8.21
N GLY A 74 4.95 2.09 9.13
CA GLY A 74 5.24 0.72 9.56
C GLY A 74 4.02 -0.01 10.13
N THR A 75 3.25 0.65 11.01
CA THR A 75 2.01 0.11 11.57
C THR A 75 0.95 -0.13 10.49
N ILE A 76 0.83 0.77 9.51
CA ILE A 76 -0.13 0.64 8.41
C ILE A 76 0.22 -0.57 7.54
N LEU A 77 1.49 -0.70 7.14
CA LEU A 77 1.98 -1.81 6.31
C LEU A 77 1.83 -3.17 7.00
N ARG A 78 2.15 -3.25 8.30
CA ARG A 78 1.94 -4.48 9.09
C ARG A 78 0.47 -4.87 9.13
N ARG A 79 -0.43 -3.94 9.47
CA ARG A 79 -1.88 -4.20 9.49
C ARG A 79 -2.39 -4.65 8.13
N TRP A 80 -1.90 -4.03 7.05
CA TRP A 80 -2.27 -4.40 5.70
C TRP A 80 -1.83 -5.81 5.32
N SER A 81 -0.58 -6.18 5.64
CA SER A 81 -0.04 -7.49 5.30
C SER A 81 -0.88 -8.64 5.90
N GLN A 82 -1.39 -8.43 7.12
CA GLN A 82 -2.15 -9.40 7.89
C GLN A 82 -3.65 -9.40 7.53
N ASN A 83 -4.26 -8.23 7.33
CA ASN A 83 -5.71 -8.08 7.31
C ASN A 83 -6.28 -7.47 6.01
N GLY A 84 -5.44 -7.03 5.07
CA GLY A 84 -5.88 -6.34 3.86
C GLY A 84 -6.07 -4.83 4.08
N PRO A 85 -6.88 -4.14 3.24
CA PRO A 85 -6.95 -2.67 3.24
C PRO A 85 -7.19 -2.03 4.60
N VAL A 86 -6.40 -1.00 4.89
CA VAL A 86 -6.41 -0.28 6.17
C VAL A 86 -7.24 0.99 6.05
N LYS A 87 -8.21 1.15 6.95
CA LYS A 87 -9.08 2.32 7.08
C LYS A 87 -8.53 3.26 8.17
N PHE A 88 -8.32 4.56 7.95
CA PHE A 88 -8.43 5.31 6.69
C PHE A 88 -7.16 6.13 6.41
N GLY A 89 -6.99 6.54 5.16
CA GLY A 89 -5.92 7.44 4.73
C GLY A 89 -6.45 8.71 4.06
N GLN A 90 -5.66 9.78 4.17
CA GLN A 90 -5.75 10.98 3.33
C GLN A 90 -4.40 11.20 2.63
N CYS A 91 -4.30 12.23 1.78
CA CYS A 91 -3.20 12.40 0.84
C CYS A 91 -1.80 12.26 1.46
N TRP A 92 -1.55 12.83 2.64
CA TRP A 92 -0.26 12.70 3.33
C TRP A 92 0.02 11.29 3.87
N VAL A 93 -1.02 10.54 4.23
CA VAL A 93 -0.89 9.15 4.69
C VAL A 93 -0.50 8.26 3.51
N PHE A 94 -1.16 8.43 2.34
CA PHE A 94 -0.77 7.74 1.12
C PHE A 94 0.67 8.07 0.72
N ALA A 95 1.04 9.36 0.74
CA ALA A 95 2.39 9.80 0.40
C ALA A 95 3.44 9.22 1.36
N GLY A 96 3.16 9.20 2.67
CA GLY A 96 4.05 8.63 3.67
C GLY A 96 4.28 7.13 3.49
N VAL A 97 3.22 6.37 3.20
CA VAL A 97 3.34 4.93 2.93
C VAL A 97 4.10 4.66 1.64
N LEU A 98 3.85 5.42 0.57
CA LEU A 98 4.57 5.26 -0.70
C LEU A 98 6.06 5.61 -0.58
N CYS A 99 6.44 6.52 0.32
CA CYS A 99 7.81 6.95 0.54
C CYS A 99 8.62 6.00 1.47
N THR A 100 7.95 5.04 2.10
CA THR A 100 8.58 4.05 3.01
C THR A 100 9.21 2.90 2.23
#